data_AF-A0A2Z6ANS5-F1
#
_entry.id   AF-A0A2Z6ANS5-F1
#
_cell.length_a   1.000
_cell.length_b   1.000
_cell.length_c   1.000
_cell.angle_alpha   90.00
_cell.angle_beta   90.00
_cell.angle_gamma   90.00
#
_symmetry.space_group_name_H-M   'P 1'
#
loop_
_entity.id
_entity.type
_entity.pdbx_description
1 polymer ?
#
loop_
_entity_poly.entity_id
_entity_poly.type
_entity_poly.pdbx_seq_one_letter_code
_entity_poly.pdbx_strand_id
1 'polypeptide(L)'
;MWKTNDAEMHGREGQPQAGVDVYGTDRIEGRFTGVQCKGKDGDLQAAVTEKELRAEVAKARNFQPPLDVFILATTGPNDQALQQVARQISVEHAKLGLFEVRFTGWKTLRNLVSDHQDVLLKYYRDVAPVDVVEQIAESSQQNAAGFEQTHTLVRTAIKMMSDIRAGSDDDALAAQVSETSKLISDGSPRAAIRALERLMAREAENASPLARYRMLAGLGNAHYALGDEPRAIGLFMKPSTPILTIPMRAPQRH
;
A
#
# COMPACT_ATOMS: atom_id res chain seq x y z
N MET A 1 -1.33 9.94 -5.46
CA MET A 1 -1.28 11.37 -5.84
C MET A 1 -0.08 12.07 -5.22
N TRP A 2 0.50 13.07 -5.90
CA TRP A 2 1.74 13.81 -5.57
C TRP A 2 1.78 14.57 -4.24
N LYS A 3 0.70 14.57 -3.46
CA LYS A 3 0.55 15.31 -2.19
C LYS A 3 1.08 16.76 -2.27
N THR A 4 0.77 17.44 -3.37
CA THR A 4 1.28 18.78 -3.63
C THR A 4 0.22 19.86 -3.50
N ASN A 5 0.67 21.08 -3.26
CA ASN A 5 -0.13 22.30 -3.35
C ASN A 5 0.45 23.30 -4.38
N ASP A 6 1.44 22.88 -5.17
CA ASP A 6 2.11 23.69 -6.20
C ASP A 6 1.79 23.23 -7.63
N ALA A 7 0.78 22.37 -7.79
CA ALA A 7 0.32 21.95 -9.12
C ALA A 7 -0.44 23.08 -9.82
N GLU A 8 0.08 23.53 -10.96
CA GLU A 8 -0.45 24.68 -11.70
C GLU A 8 -0.58 24.37 -13.19
N MET A 9 -1.60 24.97 -13.82
CA MET A 9 -1.72 25.00 -15.28
C MET A 9 -0.63 25.91 -15.87
N HIS A 10 0.03 25.44 -16.91
CA HIS A 10 1.10 26.15 -17.57
C HIS A 10 0.58 27.02 -18.71
N GLY A 11 0.47 28.33 -18.45
CA GLY A 11 0.11 29.33 -19.47
C GLY A 11 -1.32 29.21 -20.02
N ARG A 12 -1.63 30.05 -21.01
CA ARG A 12 -2.92 30.07 -21.73
C ARG A 12 -2.77 29.61 -23.18
N GLU A 13 -3.88 29.17 -23.78
CA GLU A 13 -3.93 28.74 -25.19
C GLU A 13 -3.29 29.79 -26.12
N GLY A 14 -2.35 29.34 -26.97
CA GLY A 14 -1.57 30.19 -27.87
C GLY A 14 -0.21 30.67 -27.34
N GLN A 15 0.14 30.40 -26.08
CA GLN A 15 1.51 30.61 -25.60
C GLN A 15 2.41 29.40 -25.88
N PRO A 16 3.74 29.59 -26.09
CA PRO A 16 4.68 28.48 -26.13
C PRO A 16 4.75 27.79 -24.76
N GLN A 17 4.05 26.67 -24.61
CA GLN A 17 3.96 25.92 -23.35
C GLN A 17 5.08 24.87 -23.19
N ALA A 18 6.07 24.87 -24.08
CA ALA A 18 7.12 23.85 -24.16
C ALA A 18 6.59 22.40 -24.07
N GLY A 19 5.35 22.14 -24.49
CA GLY A 19 4.75 20.81 -24.41
C GLY A 19 4.47 20.33 -22.98
N VAL A 20 4.18 21.23 -22.04
CA VAL A 20 3.72 20.92 -20.68
C VAL A 20 2.47 21.76 -20.40
N ASP A 21 1.35 21.12 -20.08
CA ASP A 21 0.08 21.79 -19.75
C ASP A 21 -0.09 22.01 -18.25
N VAL A 22 0.47 21.12 -17.43
CA VAL A 22 0.41 21.18 -15.96
C VAL A 22 1.78 20.83 -15.41
N TYR A 23 2.24 21.53 -14.39
CA TYR A 23 3.48 21.20 -13.67
C TYR A 23 3.28 21.26 -12.17
N GLY A 24 4.16 20.60 -11.43
CA GLY A 24 4.18 20.62 -9.98
C GLY A 24 5.20 19.63 -9.42
N THR A 25 5.38 19.65 -8.10
CA THR A 25 6.32 18.76 -7.42
C THR A 25 5.59 17.52 -6.92
N ASP A 26 6.04 16.33 -7.29
CA ASP A 26 5.69 15.12 -6.54
C ASP A 26 6.43 15.17 -5.20
N ARG A 27 5.70 15.46 -4.12
CA ARG A 27 6.29 15.59 -2.76
C ARG A 27 6.54 14.25 -2.09
N ILE A 28 6.05 13.16 -2.66
CA ILE A 28 6.37 11.81 -2.19
C ILE A 28 7.76 11.43 -2.70
N GLU A 29 8.01 11.64 -4.00
CA GLU A 29 9.30 11.32 -4.63
C GLU A 29 10.31 12.47 -4.58
N GLY A 30 9.86 13.70 -4.29
CA GLY A 30 10.69 14.91 -4.34
C GLY A 30 11.06 15.34 -5.76
N ARG A 31 10.20 15.08 -6.76
CA ARG A 31 10.53 15.22 -8.19
C ARG A 31 9.65 16.25 -8.89
N PHE A 32 10.27 17.17 -9.61
CA PHE A 32 9.57 18.17 -10.40
C PHE A 32 9.00 17.55 -11.68
N THR A 33 7.68 17.57 -11.81
CA THR A 33 6.95 16.80 -12.80
C THR A 33 6.12 17.71 -13.70
N GLY A 34 6.23 17.48 -15.01
CA GLY A 34 5.37 18.10 -16.03
C GLY A 34 4.43 17.09 -16.66
N VAL A 35 3.22 17.52 -17.02
CA VAL A 35 2.19 16.72 -17.69
C VAL A 35 1.76 17.42 -18.97
N GLN A 36 1.75 16.67 -20.07
CA GLN A 36 1.05 17.06 -21.30
C GLN A 36 -0.21 16.21 -21.44
N CYS A 37 -1.35 16.89 -21.61
CA CYS A 37 -2.63 16.28 -21.89
C CYS A 37 -2.86 16.20 -23.41
N LYS A 38 -3.40 15.07 -23.87
CA LYS A 38 -3.86 14.89 -25.25
C LYS A 38 -5.27 14.33 -25.27
N GLY A 39 -6.23 15.18 -25.61
CA GLY A 39 -7.59 14.77 -25.93
C GLY A 39 -7.63 14.02 -27.26
N LYS A 40 -8.29 12.87 -27.25
CA LYS A 40 -8.65 12.06 -28.42
C LYS A 40 -10.16 11.80 -28.29
N ASP A 41 -10.95 12.47 -29.13
CA ASP A 41 -12.42 12.39 -29.10
C ASP A 41 -12.91 11.03 -29.63
N GLY A 42 -14.02 10.56 -29.07
CA GLY A 42 -14.51 9.17 -29.20
C GLY A 42 -14.87 8.68 -30.62
N ASP A 43 -14.94 9.56 -31.62
CA ASP A 43 -15.33 9.21 -32.99
C ASP A 43 -14.16 8.87 -33.92
N LEU A 44 -12.92 9.11 -33.49
CA LEU A 44 -11.73 8.61 -34.18
C LEU A 44 -10.82 7.99 -33.13
N GLN A 45 -10.58 6.68 -33.27
CA GLN A 45 -9.54 5.91 -32.58
C GLN A 45 -8.12 6.41 -32.90
N ALA A 46 -7.87 7.72 -32.90
CA ALA A 46 -6.55 8.29 -33.03
C ALA A 46 -5.82 8.05 -31.69
N ALA A 47 -5.36 6.83 -31.48
CA ALA A 47 -4.39 6.56 -30.43
C ALA A 47 -3.22 7.54 -30.57
N VAL A 48 -2.59 7.91 -29.45
CA VAL A 48 -1.34 8.65 -29.50
C VAL A 48 -0.34 7.80 -30.29
N THR A 49 0.34 8.40 -31.24
CA THR A 49 1.39 7.71 -32.01
C THR A 49 2.74 7.85 -31.33
N GLU A 50 3.67 6.95 -31.61
CA GLU A 50 5.07 7.10 -31.16
C GLU A 50 5.67 8.44 -31.62
N LYS A 51 5.35 8.86 -32.85
CA LYS A 51 5.80 10.14 -33.40
C LYS A 51 5.29 11.32 -32.58
N GLU A 52 4.02 11.31 -32.18
CA GLU A 52 3.46 12.33 -31.30
C GLU A 52 4.14 12.31 -29.93
N LEU A 53 4.31 11.13 -29.31
CA LEU A 53 4.99 11.01 -28.02
C LEU A 53 6.41 11.62 -28.07
N ARG A 54 7.21 11.24 -29.07
CA ARG A 54 8.57 11.78 -29.24
C ARG A 54 8.57 13.28 -29.51
N ALA A 55 7.59 13.79 -30.26
CA ALA A 55 7.47 15.21 -30.53
C ALA A 55 7.17 16.02 -29.25
N GLU A 56 6.27 15.54 -28.38
CA GLU A 56 5.99 16.22 -27.11
C GLU A 56 7.17 16.13 -26.14
N VAL A 57 7.85 14.98 -26.06
CA VAL A 57 9.11 14.85 -25.28
C VAL A 57 10.16 15.85 -25.76
N ALA A 58 10.32 16.01 -27.08
CA ALA A 58 11.30 16.96 -27.63
C ALA A 58 10.98 18.41 -27.26
N LYS A 59 9.70 18.79 -27.16
CA LYS A 59 9.30 20.12 -26.69
C LYS A 59 9.60 20.29 -25.20
N ALA A 60 9.27 19.30 -24.39
CA ALA A 60 9.44 19.33 -22.93
C ALA A 60 10.90 19.47 -22.49
N ARG A 61 11.88 19.13 -23.35
CA ARG A 61 13.31 19.41 -23.13
C ARG A 61 13.64 20.89 -22.98
N ASN A 62 12.79 21.77 -23.48
CA ASN A 62 12.98 23.22 -23.37
C ASN A 62 12.23 23.82 -22.17
N PHE A 63 11.54 23.01 -21.37
CA PHE A 63 10.86 23.48 -20.17
C PHE A 63 11.88 23.96 -19.13
N GLN A 64 11.61 25.10 -18.51
CA GLN A 64 12.48 25.73 -17.53
C GLN A 64 11.70 26.05 -16.25
N PRO A 65 12.20 25.64 -15.07
CA PRO A 65 13.41 24.83 -14.84
C PRO A 65 13.27 23.39 -15.41
N PRO A 66 14.37 22.65 -15.62
CA PRO A 66 14.32 21.29 -16.16
C PRO A 66 13.46 20.37 -15.28
N LEU A 67 12.68 19.51 -15.93
CA LEU A 67 11.87 18.50 -15.26
C LEU A 67 12.72 17.32 -14.77
N ASP A 68 12.22 16.61 -13.77
CA ASP A 68 12.69 15.28 -13.38
C ASP A 68 11.84 14.17 -14.01
N VAL A 69 10.55 14.47 -14.24
CA VAL A 69 9.57 13.56 -14.86
C VAL A 69 8.70 14.33 -15.85
N PHE A 70 8.46 13.73 -17.01
CA PHE A 70 7.46 14.15 -17.97
C PHE A 70 6.42 13.04 -18.17
N ILE A 71 5.14 13.39 -18.09
CA ILE A 71 4.03 12.46 -18.30
C ILE A 71 3.19 12.92 -19.48
N LEU A 72 3.01 12.06 -20.47
CA LEU A 72 1.99 12.24 -21.48
C LEU A 72 0.71 11.51 -21.06
N ALA A 73 -0.34 12.27 -20.77
CA ALA A 73 -1.65 11.79 -20.37
C ALA A 73 -2.65 11.92 -21.52
N THR A 74 -3.46 10.90 -21.77
CA THR A 74 -4.45 10.93 -22.87
C THR A 74 -5.79 10.29 -22.51
N THR A 75 -6.86 10.79 -23.15
CA THR A 75 -8.19 10.16 -23.15
C THR A 75 -8.26 8.92 -24.05
N GLY A 76 -7.21 8.63 -24.82
CA GLY A 76 -7.04 7.35 -25.54
C GLY A 76 -6.72 6.16 -24.62
N PRO A 77 -6.76 4.92 -25.12
CA PRO A 77 -6.47 3.73 -24.32
C PRO A 77 -5.01 3.71 -23.81
N ASN A 78 -4.76 2.89 -22.78
CA ASN A 78 -3.38 2.49 -22.48
C ASN A 78 -2.83 1.69 -23.66
N ASP A 79 -1.58 1.94 -24.03
CA ASP A 79 -0.92 1.29 -25.16
C ASP A 79 0.44 0.75 -24.71
N GLN A 80 0.62 -0.56 -24.85
CA GLN A 80 1.83 -1.25 -24.42
C GLN A 80 3.06 -0.80 -25.22
N ALA A 81 2.91 -0.55 -26.52
CA ALA A 81 4.01 -0.12 -27.38
C ALA A 81 4.45 1.30 -26.99
N LEU A 82 3.52 2.23 -26.73
CA LEU A 82 3.87 3.57 -26.26
C LEU A 82 4.52 3.56 -24.87
N GLN A 83 4.04 2.73 -23.95
CA GLN A 83 4.67 2.57 -22.64
C GLN A 83 6.09 2.00 -22.77
N GLN A 84 6.32 1.09 -23.71
CA GLN A 84 7.66 0.59 -24.00
C GLN A 84 8.57 1.68 -24.56
N VAL A 85 8.07 2.47 -25.52
CA VAL A 85 8.82 3.60 -26.07
C VAL A 85 9.16 4.62 -24.97
N ALA A 86 8.22 4.96 -24.10
CA ALA A 86 8.45 5.86 -22.96
C ALA A 86 9.57 5.33 -22.03
N ARG A 87 9.59 4.02 -21.74
CA ARG A 87 10.67 3.39 -20.97
C ARG A 87 12.02 3.45 -21.69
N GLN A 88 12.05 3.22 -23.00
CA GLN A 88 13.28 3.31 -23.80
C GLN A 88 13.85 4.73 -23.80
N ILE A 89 12.99 5.73 -24.04
CA ILE A 89 13.39 7.15 -23.97
C ILE A 89 13.92 7.49 -22.57
N SER A 90 13.28 6.99 -21.51
CA SER A 90 13.75 7.20 -20.13
C SER A 90 15.16 6.65 -19.90
N VAL A 91 15.46 5.46 -20.43
CA VAL A 91 16.81 4.86 -20.34
C VAL A 91 17.84 5.69 -21.10
N GLU A 92 17.47 6.24 -22.27
CA GLU A 92 18.33 7.13 -23.05
C GLU A 92 18.56 8.46 -22.32
N HIS A 93 17.48 9.07 -21.81
CA HIS A 93 17.51 10.32 -21.06
C HIS A 93 18.34 10.22 -19.78
N ALA A 94 18.26 9.11 -19.06
CA ALA A 94 19.06 8.88 -17.85
C ALA A 94 20.58 8.98 -18.13
N LYS A 95 21.04 8.50 -19.29
CA LYS A 95 22.46 8.63 -19.70
C LYS A 95 22.87 10.07 -20.01
N LEU A 96 21.90 10.93 -20.30
CA LEU A 96 22.10 12.34 -20.67
C LEU A 96 21.75 13.31 -19.53
N GLY A 97 21.35 12.80 -18.35
CA GLY A 97 20.88 13.62 -17.23
C GLY A 97 19.56 14.36 -17.52
N LEU A 98 18.69 13.78 -18.36
CA LEU A 98 17.37 14.31 -18.71
C LEU A 98 16.25 13.60 -17.95
N PHE A 99 15.04 14.16 -17.99
CA PHE A 99 13.86 13.65 -17.29
C PHE A 99 13.42 12.25 -17.72
N GLU A 100 12.76 11.53 -16.80
CA GLU A 100 12.03 10.30 -17.09
C GLU A 100 10.76 10.57 -17.90
N VAL A 101 10.40 9.68 -18.82
CA VAL A 101 9.17 9.77 -19.62
C VAL A 101 8.17 8.69 -19.22
N ARG A 102 6.94 9.11 -18.91
CA ARG A 102 5.80 8.21 -18.61
C ARG A 102 4.66 8.43 -19.59
N PHE A 103 3.92 7.37 -19.89
CA PHE A 103 2.70 7.42 -20.70
C PHE A 103 1.52 6.87 -19.91
N THR A 104 0.43 7.64 -19.84
CA THR A 104 -0.77 7.29 -19.08
C THR A 104 -2.02 7.42 -19.95
N GLY A 105 -2.67 6.29 -20.22
CA GLY A 105 -3.93 6.25 -20.95
C GLY A 105 -5.16 6.34 -20.03
N TRP A 106 -6.33 6.41 -20.65
CA TRP A 106 -7.60 6.70 -19.99
C TRP A 106 -8.00 5.70 -18.90
N LYS A 107 -7.74 4.40 -19.10
CA LYS A 107 -8.05 3.39 -18.08
C LYS A 107 -7.25 3.67 -16.78
N THR A 108 -5.99 4.06 -16.88
CA THR A 108 -5.18 4.37 -15.70
C THR A 108 -5.63 5.68 -15.06
N LEU A 109 -5.93 6.71 -15.87
CA LEU A 109 -6.47 7.97 -15.36
C LEU A 109 -7.78 7.77 -14.59
N ARG A 110 -8.71 6.97 -15.11
CA ARG A 110 -9.96 6.64 -14.41
C ARG A 110 -9.73 5.93 -13.09
N ASN A 111 -8.80 4.98 -13.04
CA ASN A 111 -8.47 4.30 -11.79
C ASN A 111 -7.90 5.29 -10.76
N LEU A 112 -6.97 6.16 -11.18
CA LEU A 112 -6.41 7.20 -10.31
C LEU A 112 -7.50 8.14 -9.77
N VAL A 113 -8.45 8.56 -10.61
CA VAL A 113 -9.58 9.39 -10.16
C VAL A 113 -10.49 8.62 -9.21
N SER A 114 -10.70 7.31 -9.44
CA SER A 114 -11.53 6.46 -8.57
C SER A 114 -10.90 6.20 -7.20
N ASP A 115 -9.57 6.15 -7.12
CA ASP A 115 -8.81 6.01 -5.87
C ASP A 115 -8.75 7.34 -5.08
N HIS A 116 -9.14 8.45 -5.72
CA HIS A 116 -9.10 9.80 -5.18
C HIS A 116 -10.48 10.45 -5.24
N GLN A 117 -11.38 9.81 -4.49
CA GLN A 117 -12.80 10.11 -4.45
C GLN A 117 -13.12 11.54 -3.99
N ASP A 118 -12.26 12.13 -3.17
CA ASP A 118 -12.32 13.55 -2.79
C ASP A 118 -12.24 14.49 -4.00
N VAL A 119 -11.47 14.13 -5.03
CA VAL A 119 -11.38 14.89 -6.29
C VAL A 119 -12.69 14.79 -7.08
N LEU A 120 -13.30 13.60 -7.14
CA LEU A 120 -14.61 13.42 -7.76
C LEU A 120 -15.67 14.29 -7.06
N LEU A 121 -15.70 14.29 -5.73
CA LEU A 121 -16.65 15.09 -4.96
C LEU A 121 -16.40 16.60 -5.06
N LYS A 122 -15.14 17.02 -5.24
CA LYS A 122 -14.78 18.43 -5.35
C LYS A 122 -15.14 19.03 -6.71
N TYR A 123 -14.92 18.29 -7.81
CA TYR A 123 -15.06 18.83 -9.17
C TYR A 123 -16.25 18.28 -9.97
N TYR A 124 -16.82 17.14 -9.56
CA TYR A 124 -17.85 16.41 -10.31
C TYR A 124 -19.07 16.08 -9.43
N ARG A 125 -19.31 16.88 -8.39
CA ARG A 125 -20.38 16.66 -7.41
C ARG A 125 -21.76 16.49 -8.04
N ASP A 126 -22.03 17.24 -9.11
CA ASP A 126 -23.36 17.31 -9.73
C ASP A 126 -23.63 16.14 -10.70
N VAL A 127 -22.60 15.37 -11.05
CA VAL A 127 -22.69 14.21 -11.96
C VAL A 127 -22.40 12.88 -11.27
N ALA A 128 -21.97 12.91 -10.00
CA ALA A 128 -21.86 11.71 -9.17
C ALA A 128 -23.23 11.40 -8.56
N PRO A 129 -23.86 10.24 -8.85
CA PRO A 129 -25.10 9.84 -8.20
C PRO A 129 -24.94 9.86 -6.68
N VAL A 130 -25.92 10.38 -5.95
CA VAL A 130 -25.87 10.51 -4.47
C VAL A 130 -25.53 9.16 -3.81
N ASP A 131 -26.06 8.08 -4.35
CA ASP A 131 -25.86 6.70 -3.91
C ASP A 131 -24.41 6.23 -4.12
N VAL A 132 -23.79 6.68 -5.21
CA VAL A 132 -22.38 6.41 -5.51
C VAL A 132 -21.49 7.17 -4.54
N VAL A 133 -21.83 8.43 -4.21
CA VAL A 133 -21.09 9.25 -3.22
C VAL A 133 -21.12 8.63 -1.82
N GLU A 134 -22.27 8.10 -1.40
CA GLU A 134 -22.44 7.48 -0.09
C GLU A 134 -21.68 6.15 0.01
N GLN A 135 -21.82 5.27 -1.00
CA GLN A 135 -21.05 4.02 -1.08
C GLN A 135 -19.54 4.25 -1.14
N ILE A 136 -19.12 5.30 -1.83
CA ILE A 136 -17.73 5.76 -1.93
C ILE A 136 -17.21 6.22 -0.57
N ALA A 137 -17.97 7.04 0.16
CA ALA A 137 -17.60 7.51 1.49
C ALA A 137 -17.46 6.35 2.49
N GLU A 138 -18.40 5.40 2.47
CA GLU A 138 -18.36 4.19 3.29
C GLU A 138 -17.16 3.31 2.93
N SER A 139 -16.91 3.09 1.64
CA SER A 139 -15.77 2.29 1.14
C SER A 139 -14.43 2.94 1.51
N SER A 140 -14.31 4.26 1.40
CA SER A 140 -13.12 5.01 1.78
C SER A 140 -12.86 4.95 3.30
N GLN A 141 -13.91 5.04 4.13
CA GLN A 141 -13.78 4.86 5.57
C GLN A 141 -13.37 3.43 5.94
N GLN A 142 -13.96 2.43 5.29
CA GLN A 142 -13.57 1.03 5.48
C GLN A 142 -12.12 0.77 5.05
N ASN A 143 -11.68 1.35 3.93
CA ASN A 143 -10.29 1.25 3.46
C ASN A 143 -9.32 1.95 4.40
N ALA A 144 -9.65 3.14 4.91
CA ALA A 144 -8.83 3.84 5.89
C ALA A 144 -8.75 3.08 7.22
N ALA A 145 -9.87 2.53 7.70
CA ALA A 145 -9.90 1.68 8.89
C ALA A 145 -9.09 0.39 8.70
N GLY A 146 -9.22 -0.27 7.54
CA GLY A 146 -8.44 -1.45 7.18
C GLY A 146 -6.94 -1.17 7.08
N PHE A 147 -6.57 0.00 6.55
CA PHE A 147 -5.17 0.43 6.46
C PHE A 147 -4.59 0.75 7.85
N GLU A 148 -5.31 1.48 8.71
CA GLU A 148 -4.91 1.73 10.10
C GLU A 148 -4.79 0.43 10.91
N GLN A 149 -5.72 -0.50 10.72
CA GLN A 149 -5.68 -1.80 11.37
C GLN A 149 -4.46 -2.62 10.91
N THR A 150 -4.15 -2.60 9.60
CA THR A 150 -2.93 -3.21 9.04
C THR A 150 -1.67 -2.54 9.56
N HIS A 151 -1.64 -1.20 9.64
CA HIS A 151 -0.49 -0.43 10.11
C HIS A 151 -0.25 -0.63 11.62
N THR A 152 -1.34 -0.81 12.39
CA THR A 152 -1.30 -1.16 13.81
C THR A 152 -0.75 -2.58 14.00
N LEU A 153 -1.18 -3.55 13.18
CA LEU A 153 -0.64 -4.91 13.19
C LEU A 153 0.86 -4.92 12.86
N VAL A 154 1.29 -4.17 11.84
CA VAL A 154 2.71 -4.04 11.46
C VAL A 154 3.53 -3.38 12.57
N ARG A 155 3.06 -2.29 13.18
CA ARG A 155 3.74 -1.67 14.33
C ARG A 155 3.82 -2.61 15.53
N THR A 156 2.75 -3.35 15.80
CA THR A 156 2.70 -4.33 16.89
C THR A 156 3.69 -5.46 16.63
N ALA A 157 3.76 -5.97 15.39
CA ALA A 157 4.75 -6.97 14.98
C ALA A 157 6.19 -6.44 15.08
N ILE A 158 6.45 -5.20 14.66
CA ILE A 158 7.78 -4.56 14.79
C ILE A 158 8.18 -4.40 16.26
N LYS A 159 7.26 -3.95 17.11
CA LYS A 159 7.49 -3.83 18.55
C LYS A 159 7.77 -5.21 19.17
N MET A 160 6.98 -6.23 18.81
CA MET A 160 7.20 -7.61 19.26
C MET A 160 8.54 -8.18 18.77
N MET A 161 8.97 -7.89 17.55
CA MET A 161 10.31 -8.26 17.04
C MET A 161 11.44 -7.52 17.76
N SER A 162 11.22 -6.26 18.15
CA SER A 162 12.14 -5.49 18.98
C SER A 162 12.25 -6.07 20.39
N ASP A 163 11.13 -6.46 20.99
CA ASP A 163 11.07 -7.09 22.32
C ASP A 163 11.69 -8.51 22.29
N ILE A 164 11.56 -9.24 21.18
CA ILE A 164 12.25 -10.53 20.91
C ILE A 164 13.78 -10.37 20.92
N ARG A 165 14.30 -9.24 20.42
CA ARG A 165 15.74 -8.94 20.43
C ARG A 165 16.27 -8.51 21.80
N ALA A 166 15.40 -8.04 22.69
CA ALA A 166 15.78 -7.51 24.01
C ALA A 166 15.66 -8.53 25.16
N GLY A 167 14.95 -9.65 24.98
CA GLY A 167 14.69 -10.66 26.01
C GLY A 167 15.27 -12.04 25.69
N SER A 168 16.60 -12.16 25.72
CA SER A 168 17.33 -13.43 25.61
C SER A 168 17.56 -14.04 27.00
N ASP A 169 16.60 -14.80 27.54
CA ASP A 169 16.88 -15.60 28.75
C ASP A 169 16.01 -16.87 28.94
N ASP A 170 15.44 -17.45 27.87
CA ASP A 170 14.98 -18.84 27.96
C ASP A 170 15.10 -19.58 26.60
N ASP A 171 16.33 -20.02 26.30
CA ASP A 171 16.73 -20.61 25.03
C ASP A 171 16.00 -21.93 24.71
N ALA A 172 15.58 -22.69 25.72
CA ALA A 172 14.99 -24.02 25.53
C ALA A 172 13.57 -23.95 24.94
N LEU A 173 12.72 -23.07 25.48
CA LEU A 173 11.33 -22.95 25.04
C LEU A 173 11.24 -22.18 23.70
N ALA A 174 12.14 -21.22 23.47
CA ALA A 174 12.27 -20.54 22.19
C ALA A 174 12.69 -21.51 21.07
N ALA A 175 13.65 -22.40 21.33
CA ALA A 175 14.09 -23.42 20.38
C ALA A 175 12.95 -24.41 20.04
N GLN A 176 12.17 -24.86 21.03
CA GLN A 176 11.04 -25.78 20.80
C GLN A 176 9.92 -25.15 19.94
N VAL A 177 9.60 -23.87 20.15
CA VAL A 177 8.62 -23.17 19.31
C VAL A 177 9.14 -22.97 17.88
N SER A 178 10.44 -22.69 17.72
CA SER A 178 11.05 -22.57 16.40
C SER A 178 11.05 -23.91 15.65
N GLU A 179 11.40 -25.01 16.31
CA GLU A 179 11.37 -26.35 15.73
C GLU A 179 9.93 -26.73 15.31
N THR A 180 8.95 -26.41 16.15
CA THR A 180 7.54 -26.70 15.83
C THR A 180 7.03 -25.84 14.68
N SER A 181 7.54 -24.61 14.53
CA SER A 181 7.20 -23.72 13.42
C SER A 181 7.70 -24.25 12.08
N LYS A 182 8.77 -25.07 12.07
CA LYS A 182 9.27 -25.75 10.87
C LYS A 182 8.26 -26.75 10.28
N LEU A 183 7.41 -27.36 11.12
CA LEU A 183 6.31 -28.21 10.64
C LEU A 183 5.30 -27.43 9.78
N ILE A 184 5.19 -26.11 9.96
CA ILE A 184 4.33 -25.25 9.14
C ILE A 184 4.98 -25.04 7.77
N SER A 185 6.27 -24.72 7.72
CA SER A 185 7.02 -24.57 6.45
C SER A 185 7.10 -25.87 5.67
N ASP A 186 7.12 -27.02 6.37
CA ASP A 186 7.18 -28.35 5.77
C ASP A 186 5.78 -28.87 5.34
N GLY A 187 4.76 -27.99 5.30
CA GLY A 187 3.43 -28.32 4.81
C GLY A 187 2.57 -29.16 5.77
N SER A 188 2.94 -29.23 7.05
CA SER A 188 2.26 -30.02 8.10
C SER A 188 1.63 -29.16 9.21
N PRO A 189 0.82 -28.13 8.90
CA PRO A 189 0.30 -27.20 9.91
C PRO A 189 -0.62 -27.86 10.96
N ARG A 190 -1.35 -28.94 10.63
CA ARG A 190 -2.14 -29.69 11.61
C ARG A 190 -1.28 -30.39 12.66
N ALA A 191 -0.08 -30.84 12.29
CA ALA A 191 0.86 -31.43 13.22
C ALA A 191 1.47 -30.35 14.13
N ALA A 192 1.80 -29.19 13.56
CA ALA A 192 2.25 -28.02 14.29
C ALA A 192 1.23 -27.57 15.35
N ILE A 193 -0.07 -27.51 15.01
CA ILE A 193 -1.14 -27.18 15.96
C ILE A 193 -1.14 -28.15 17.15
N ARG A 194 -1.16 -29.46 16.91
CA ARG A 194 -1.17 -30.46 17.98
C ARG A 194 0.06 -30.36 18.89
N ALA A 195 1.23 -30.08 18.31
CA ALA A 195 2.46 -29.93 19.07
C ALA A 195 2.45 -28.67 19.95
N LEU A 196 2.01 -27.53 19.40
CA LEU A 196 1.90 -26.26 20.13
C LEU A 196 0.79 -26.28 21.19
N GLU A 197 -0.36 -26.91 20.94
CA GLU A 197 -1.42 -27.07 21.94
C GLU A 197 -0.93 -27.89 23.14
N ARG A 198 -0.19 -28.98 22.89
CA ARG A 198 0.44 -29.78 23.96
C ARG A 198 1.50 -29.00 24.72
N LEU A 199 2.28 -28.17 24.02
CA LEU A 199 3.30 -27.32 24.65
C LEU A 199 2.64 -26.26 25.54
N MET A 200 1.60 -25.56 25.04
CA MET A 200 0.83 -24.62 25.84
C MET A 200 0.20 -25.28 27.07
N ALA A 201 -0.38 -26.47 26.92
CA ALA A 201 -1.01 -27.17 28.05
C ALA A 201 -0.02 -27.53 29.16
N ARG A 202 1.27 -27.70 28.84
CA ARG A 202 2.31 -28.04 29.83
C ARG A 202 2.99 -26.81 30.43
N GLU A 203 3.34 -25.85 29.58
CA GLU A 203 4.29 -24.79 29.94
C GLU A 203 3.62 -23.43 30.16
N ALA A 204 2.39 -23.20 29.68
CA ALA A 204 1.84 -21.85 29.58
C ALA A 204 1.74 -21.13 30.92
N GLU A 205 1.39 -21.82 32.01
CA GLU A 205 1.22 -21.20 33.34
C GLU A 205 2.51 -20.54 33.86
N ASN A 206 3.64 -21.22 33.70
CA ASN A 206 4.95 -20.79 34.18
C ASN A 206 5.78 -20.07 33.11
N ALA A 207 5.36 -20.14 31.84
CA ALA A 207 6.03 -19.48 30.73
C ALA A 207 5.99 -17.94 30.89
N SER A 208 7.11 -17.30 30.52
CA SER A 208 7.17 -15.85 30.42
C SER A 208 6.09 -15.33 29.44
N PRO A 209 5.63 -14.06 29.60
CA PRO A 209 4.67 -13.47 28.66
C PRO A 209 5.14 -13.57 27.20
N LEU A 210 6.44 -13.46 26.95
CA LEU A 210 7.03 -13.61 25.62
C LEU A 210 6.93 -15.04 25.09
N ALA A 211 7.24 -16.04 25.91
CA ALA A 211 7.13 -17.45 25.52
C ALA A 211 5.67 -17.85 25.25
N ARG A 212 4.74 -17.37 26.08
CA ARG A 212 3.29 -17.58 25.86
C ARG A 212 2.80 -16.93 24.57
N TYR A 213 3.25 -15.70 24.31
CA TYR A 213 2.98 -15.03 23.03
C TYR A 213 3.50 -15.84 21.84
N ARG A 214 4.74 -16.33 21.89
CA ARG A 214 5.34 -17.13 20.80
C ARG A 214 4.54 -18.40 20.49
N MET A 215 4.06 -19.11 21.52
CA MET A 215 3.20 -20.29 21.33
C MET A 215 1.85 -19.93 20.68
N LEU A 216 1.22 -18.83 21.11
CA LEU A 216 -0.03 -18.34 20.52
C LEU A 216 0.15 -17.87 19.07
N ALA A 217 1.25 -17.17 18.77
CA ALA A 217 1.60 -16.73 17.42
C ALA A 217 1.89 -17.91 16.50
N GLY A 218 2.58 -18.95 16.99
CA GLY A 218 2.78 -20.19 16.25
C GLY A 218 1.47 -20.89 15.90
N LEU A 219 0.52 -20.95 16.84
CA LEU A 219 -0.82 -21.49 16.59
C LEU A 219 -1.58 -20.64 15.55
N GLY A 220 -1.50 -19.32 15.67
CA GLY A 220 -2.10 -18.39 14.71
C GLY A 220 -1.58 -18.62 13.29
N ASN A 221 -0.26 -18.72 13.13
CA ASN A 221 0.38 -19.01 11.85
C ASN A 221 -0.05 -20.37 11.26
N ALA A 222 -0.17 -21.41 12.11
CA ALA A 222 -0.59 -22.73 11.65
C ALA A 222 -2.08 -22.77 11.23
N HIS A 223 -2.95 -22.05 11.92
CA HIS A 223 -4.35 -21.87 11.51
C HIS A 223 -4.47 -21.05 10.22
N TYR A 224 -3.66 -20.00 10.07
CA TYR A 224 -3.59 -19.21 8.85
C TYR A 224 -3.14 -20.06 7.65
N ALA A 225 -2.11 -20.90 7.82
CA ALA A 225 -1.66 -21.83 6.79
C ALA A 225 -2.73 -22.88 6.37
N LEU A 226 -3.77 -23.09 7.19
CA LEU A 226 -4.92 -23.94 6.87
C LEU A 226 -6.11 -23.17 6.28
N GLY A 227 -5.98 -21.84 6.09
CA GLY A 227 -7.06 -20.97 5.63
C GLY A 227 -8.11 -20.61 6.70
N ASP A 228 -7.83 -20.90 7.98
CA ASP A 228 -8.71 -20.57 9.11
C ASP A 228 -8.35 -19.19 9.68
N GLU A 229 -8.58 -18.15 8.87
CA GLU A 229 -8.23 -16.77 9.17
C GLU A 229 -8.91 -16.22 10.44
N PRO A 230 -10.22 -16.46 10.70
CA PRO A 230 -10.87 -15.94 11.91
C PRO A 230 -10.22 -16.47 13.19
N ARG A 231 -9.83 -17.75 13.20
CA ARG A 231 -9.17 -18.36 14.35
C ARG A 231 -7.73 -17.89 14.50
N ALA A 232 -7.02 -17.69 13.40
CA ALA A 232 -5.67 -17.13 13.41
C ALA A 232 -5.65 -15.71 14.03
N ILE A 233 -6.55 -14.83 13.59
CA ILE A 233 -6.68 -13.47 14.13
C ILE A 233 -6.99 -13.51 15.64
N GLY A 234 -7.93 -14.35 16.05
CA GLY A 234 -8.26 -14.51 17.47
C GLY A 234 -7.08 -14.95 18.33
N LEU A 235 -6.15 -15.75 17.78
CA LEU A 235 -4.95 -16.19 18.48
C LEU A 235 -3.87 -15.09 18.56
N PHE A 236 -3.70 -14.28 17.52
CA PHE A 236 -2.77 -13.14 17.55
C PHE A 236 -3.19 -12.05 18.54
N MET A 237 -4.50 -11.90 18.76
CA MET A 237 -5.07 -10.89 19.66
C MET A 237 -5.20 -11.36 21.12
N LYS A 238 -4.92 -12.64 21.42
CA LYS A 238 -5.02 -13.16 22.79
C LYS A 238 -3.95 -12.53 23.70
N PRO A 239 -4.31 -12.05 24.90
CA PRO A 239 -3.34 -11.50 25.84
C PRO A 239 -2.35 -12.58 26.26
N SER A 240 -1.07 -12.23 26.26
CA SER A 240 0.04 -13.12 26.60
C SER A 240 0.34 -13.18 28.11
N THR A 241 -0.33 -12.35 28.89
CA THR A 241 -0.24 -12.30 30.36
C THR A 241 -1.46 -13.02 30.95
N PRO A 242 -1.33 -13.86 31.99
CA PRO A 242 -2.50 -14.44 32.64
C PRO A 242 -3.33 -13.30 33.25
N ILE A 243 -4.65 -13.35 33.08
CA ILE A 243 -5.56 -12.51 33.84
C ILE A 243 -5.42 -12.95 35.29
N LEU A 244 -4.81 -12.13 36.15
CA LEU A 244 -4.83 -12.35 37.59
C LEU A 244 -6.30 -12.33 38.03
N THR A 245 -6.84 -13.50 38.36
CA THR A 245 -8.07 -13.59 39.14
C THR A 245 -7.76 -13.03 40.53
N ILE A 246 -8.11 -11.76 40.75
CA ILE A 246 -8.08 -11.15 42.07
C ILE A 246 -9.10 -11.93 42.93
N PRO A 247 -8.70 -12.61 44.01
CA PRO A 247 -9.65 -13.28 44.88
C PRO A 247 -10.54 -12.21 45.52
N MET A 248 -11.85 -12.28 45.25
CA MET A 248 -12.84 -11.44 45.91
C MET A 248 -12.73 -11.65 47.42
N ARG A 249 -12.34 -10.61 48.13
CA ARG A 249 -12.33 -10.58 49.60
C ARG A 249 -13.77 -10.82 50.08
N ALA A 250 -13.97 -11.87 50.87
CA ALA A 250 -15.27 -12.14 51.49
C ALA A 250 -15.70 -10.95 52.36
N PRO A 251 -16.99 -10.57 52.37
CA PRO A 251 -17.47 -9.46 53.19
C PRO A 251 -17.32 -9.82 54.67
N GLN A 252 -16.61 -8.97 55.42
CA GLN A 252 -16.61 -9.04 56.88
C GLN A 252 -18.02 -8.71 57.38
N ARG A 253 -18.62 -9.64 58.11
CA ARG A 253 -19.86 -9.41 58.85
C ARG A 253 -19.51 -8.64 60.13
N HIS A 254 -20.12 -7.47 60.30
CA HIS A 254 -20.34 -6.87 61.62
C HIS A 254 -21.69 -7.33 62.15
#